data_AF-A0A351X460-F1
#
_entry.id   AF-A0A351X460-F1
#
_cell.length_a   1.000
_cell.length_b   1.000
_cell.length_c   1.000
_cell.angle_alpha   90.00
_cell.angle_beta   90.00
_cell.angle_gamma   90.00
#
_symmetry.space_group_name_H-M   'P 1'
#
loop_
_entity.id
_entity.type
_entity.pdbx_description
1 polymer ?
#
loop_
_entity_poly.entity_id
_entity_poly.type
_entity_poly.pdbx_seq_one_letter_code
_entity_poly.pdbx_strand_id
1 'polypeptide(L)'
;RNAAQTTIAPTGTIATVAGCEGYGCEPTFALAYIRHVNDNGNDLQLAYASPLFEEALIKAGLDPETRQQIIDQTMQEGSCQQVAALPEELRKVFVVSGDISAEEHVRMQAAMQAFVDNSLSKTINFPPGATEEDVATAYMLAWKLGCKGITVYVTGSRDKVVLETLATAQKKQSSDVPAEVAMEAAALDDQMAIWHETKKPRPRYLNGFTYSIETPLGKAFITVNENGGAQPFEVFINTAKAGSDTAAVSEAIGRLLSYVLRIASPIEPYKRLREMTNQMLGIGGGRPLGFGPNRVRSLPDGVGQILDEYLQNRAERMVSHSEQPDAPAKPGNGRSYHVEGGLGAVMASQRLLRFGDLCPECGEAAVINEEGCRKCYACGYSEC
;
A
#
# COMPACT_ATOMS: atom_id res chain seq x y z
N ARG A 1 21.72 21.82 -6.46
CA ARG A 1 20.28 22.02 -6.10
C ARG A 1 19.58 20.70 -5.83
N ASN A 2 19.87 19.64 -6.60
CA ASN A 2 19.34 18.29 -6.40
C ASN A 2 20.50 17.29 -6.43
N ALA A 3 20.47 16.27 -5.57
CA ALA A 3 21.53 15.25 -5.50
C ALA A 3 21.37 14.14 -6.55
N ALA A 4 20.14 13.89 -6.99
CA ALA A 4 19.75 12.98 -8.08
C ALA A 4 18.45 13.52 -8.72
N GLN A 5 18.18 13.19 -9.98
CA GLN A 5 17.15 13.81 -10.82
C GLN A 5 16.42 12.85 -11.76
N THR A 6 16.96 11.65 -12.06
CA THR A 6 16.39 10.75 -13.07
C THR A 6 15.96 9.41 -12.46
N THR A 7 14.80 8.92 -12.90
CA THR A 7 14.24 7.61 -12.53
C THR A 7 13.27 7.17 -13.62
N ILE A 8 13.02 5.86 -13.72
CA ILE A 8 11.94 5.31 -14.54
C ILE A 8 10.97 4.59 -13.60
N ALA A 9 9.85 5.24 -13.31
CA ALA A 9 8.83 4.71 -12.43
C ALA A 9 7.85 3.80 -13.19
N PRO A 10 7.12 2.90 -12.50
CA PRO A 10 5.97 2.25 -13.11
C PRO A 10 4.88 3.30 -13.34
N THR A 11 4.49 3.50 -14.59
CA THR A 11 3.57 4.58 -14.97
C THR A 11 2.13 4.12 -15.22
N GLY A 12 1.72 2.96 -14.67
CA GLY A 12 0.43 2.30 -14.97
C GLY A 12 -0.76 3.27 -15.08
N THR A 13 -1.02 4.06 -14.04
CA THR A 13 -2.13 5.03 -14.03
C THR A 13 -1.90 6.20 -15.00
N ILE A 14 -0.76 6.86 -14.94
CA ILE A 14 -0.52 8.10 -15.71
C ILE A 14 -0.36 7.84 -17.21
N ALA A 15 0.21 6.69 -17.60
CA ALA A 15 0.32 6.28 -19.00
C ALA A 15 -1.05 5.87 -19.55
N THR A 16 -1.89 5.19 -18.76
CA THR A 16 -3.28 4.90 -19.16
C THR A 16 -4.04 6.21 -19.42
N VAL A 17 -3.90 7.20 -18.53
CA VAL A 17 -4.51 8.53 -18.70
C VAL A 17 -3.96 9.26 -19.92
N ALA A 18 -2.66 9.12 -20.21
CA ALA A 18 -2.01 9.71 -21.37
C ALA A 18 -2.29 8.97 -22.69
N GLY A 19 -2.99 7.82 -22.65
CA GLY A 19 -3.25 6.99 -23.82
C GLY A 19 -2.01 6.25 -24.34
N CYS A 20 -0.99 6.04 -23.51
CA CYS A 20 0.17 5.23 -23.87
C CYS A 20 -0.14 3.73 -23.66
N GLU A 21 0.27 2.90 -24.62
CA GLU A 21 0.07 1.44 -24.58
C GLU A 21 1.15 0.73 -23.74
N GLY A 22 2.32 1.35 -23.60
CA GLY A 22 3.43 0.90 -22.76
C GLY A 22 3.54 1.68 -21.45
N TYR A 23 4.07 1.01 -20.41
CA TYR A 23 4.19 1.57 -19.06
C TYR A 23 5.66 1.78 -18.68
N GLY A 24 6.10 3.03 -18.58
CA GLY A 24 7.47 3.38 -18.22
C GLY A 24 8.45 2.90 -19.29
N CYS A 25 9.26 1.89 -18.95
CA CYS A 25 10.18 1.23 -19.88
C CYS A 25 9.78 -0.20 -20.24
N GLU A 26 8.57 -0.61 -19.86
CA GLU A 26 8.05 -1.94 -20.18
C GLU A 26 7.62 -2.00 -21.65
N PRO A 27 7.90 -3.12 -22.35
CA PRO A 27 7.24 -3.39 -23.61
C PRO A 27 5.74 -3.61 -23.37
N THR A 28 4.94 -3.43 -24.43
CA THR A 28 3.50 -3.68 -24.38
C THR A 28 3.22 -5.11 -23.94
N PHE A 29 2.31 -5.29 -22.98
CA PHE A 29 2.02 -6.62 -22.44
C PHE A 29 1.20 -7.47 -23.41
N ALA A 30 0.20 -6.89 -24.08
CA ALA A 30 -0.63 -7.54 -25.08
C ALA A 30 -1.10 -6.50 -26.10
N LEU A 31 -1.13 -6.87 -27.38
CA LEU A 31 -1.64 -6.01 -28.46
C LEU A 31 -3.16 -6.10 -28.61
N ALA A 32 -3.76 -7.19 -28.16
CA ALA A 32 -5.20 -7.39 -28.12
C ALA A 32 -5.57 -8.21 -26.88
N TYR A 33 -6.55 -7.75 -26.11
CA TYR A 33 -6.97 -8.39 -24.86
C TYR A 33 -8.43 -8.06 -24.52
N ILE A 34 -9.03 -8.86 -23.64
CA ILE A 34 -10.37 -8.61 -23.13
C ILE A 34 -10.26 -7.84 -21.81
N ARG A 35 -11.01 -6.75 -21.71
CA ARG A 35 -11.18 -6.01 -20.48
C ARG A 35 -12.59 -6.23 -19.95
N HIS A 36 -12.67 -6.71 -18.73
CA HIS A 36 -13.92 -6.84 -17.99
C HIS A 36 -14.31 -5.45 -17.45
N VAL A 37 -15.50 -4.99 -17.82
CA VAL A 37 -16.08 -3.72 -17.37
C VAL A 37 -17.38 -4.04 -16.66
N ASN A 38 -17.48 -3.64 -15.39
CA ASN A 38 -18.73 -3.76 -14.67
C ASN A 38 -19.69 -2.64 -15.13
N ASP A 39 -20.75 -3.03 -15.84
CA ASP A 39 -21.87 -2.15 -16.18
C ASP A 39 -23.07 -2.51 -15.29
N ASN A 40 -23.24 -1.74 -14.21
CA ASN A 40 -24.38 -1.86 -13.27
C ASN A 40 -24.62 -3.29 -12.74
N GLY A 41 -23.55 -4.03 -12.45
CA GLY A 41 -23.61 -5.40 -11.95
C GLY A 41 -23.49 -6.48 -13.02
N ASN A 42 -23.44 -6.10 -14.31
CA ASN A 42 -23.15 -7.02 -15.41
C ASN A 42 -21.67 -6.96 -15.78
N ASP A 43 -21.04 -8.12 -15.92
CA ASP A 43 -19.68 -8.22 -16.44
C ASP A 43 -19.71 -8.10 -17.97
N LEU A 44 -19.35 -6.92 -18.48
CA LEU A 44 -19.24 -6.64 -19.90
C LEU A 44 -17.80 -6.87 -20.35
N GLN A 45 -17.60 -7.85 -21.22
CA GLN A 45 -16.31 -8.10 -21.87
C GLN A 45 -16.14 -7.17 -23.07
N LEU A 46 -15.19 -6.24 -22.97
CA LEU A 46 -14.80 -5.38 -24.09
C LEU A 46 -13.48 -5.88 -24.68
N ALA A 47 -13.52 -6.25 -25.95
CA ALA A 47 -12.33 -6.49 -26.75
C ALA A 47 -11.60 -5.17 -26.95
N TYR A 48 -10.33 -5.12 -26.56
CA TYR A 48 -9.43 -4.01 -26.80
C TYR A 48 -8.30 -4.47 -27.73
N ALA A 49 -8.00 -3.68 -28.74
CA ALA A 49 -6.83 -3.83 -29.59
C ALA A 49 -6.03 -2.52 -29.60
N SER A 50 -4.72 -2.66 -29.73
CA SER A 50 -3.75 -1.56 -29.80
C SER A 50 -4.07 -0.64 -30.98
N PRO A 51 -4.40 0.66 -30.76
CA PRO A 51 -4.62 1.59 -31.87
C PRO A 51 -3.43 1.72 -32.82
N LEU A 52 -2.19 1.66 -32.31
CA LEU A 52 -0.99 1.71 -33.16
C LEU A 52 -0.85 0.46 -34.03
N PHE A 53 -1.22 -0.70 -33.50
CA PHE A 53 -1.22 -1.94 -34.26
C PHE A 53 -2.28 -1.92 -35.36
N GLU A 54 -3.51 -1.49 -35.05
CA GLU A 54 -4.58 -1.33 -36.05
C GLU A 54 -4.18 -0.36 -37.17
N GLU A 55 -3.62 0.79 -36.80
CA GLU A 55 -3.17 1.79 -37.78
C GLU A 55 -2.06 1.23 -38.68
N ALA A 56 -1.13 0.46 -38.13
CA ALA A 56 -0.07 -0.18 -38.89
C ALA A 56 -0.61 -1.22 -39.88
N LEU A 57 -1.61 -2.01 -39.48
CA LEU A 57 -2.29 -2.97 -40.35
C LEU A 57 -3.03 -2.27 -41.51
N ILE A 58 -3.69 -1.13 -41.23
CA ILE A 58 -4.33 -0.30 -42.26
C ILE A 58 -3.28 0.26 -43.23
N LYS A 59 -2.17 0.79 -42.72
CA LYS A 59 -1.06 1.34 -43.53
C LYS A 59 -0.37 0.29 -44.37
N ALA A 60 -0.33 -0.96 -43.92
CA ALA A 60 0.18 -2.09 -44.70
C ALA A 60 -0.75 -2.49 -45.86
N GLY A 61 -1.92 -1.87 -46.00
CA GLY A 61 -2.85 -2.11 -47.10
C GLY A 61 -3.66 -3.40 -46.96
N LEU A 62 -3.73 -3.96 -45.76
CA LEU A 62 -4.52 -5.15 -45.47
C LEU A 62 -6.02 -4.81 -45.50
N ASP A 63 -6.82 -5.66 -46.10
CA ASP A 63 -8.27 -5.50 -46.15
C ASP A 63 -8.90 -5.71 -44.75
N PRO A 64 -10.13 -5.19 -44.51
CA PRO A 64 -10.77 -5.26 -43.20
C PRO A 64 -10.93 -6.67 -42.63
N GLU A 65 -11.18 -7.68 -43.47
CA GLU A 65 -11.39 -9.06 -43.03
C GLU A 65 -10.08 -9.67 -42.54
N THR A 66 -9.00 -9.51 -43.32
CA THR A 66 -7.65 -9.96 -42.93
C THR A 66 -7.18 -9.26 -41.64
N ARG A 67 -7.44 -7.96 -41.48
CA ARG A 67 -7.07 -7.23 -40.25
C ARG A 67 -7.80 -7.80 -39.04
N GLN A 68 -9.10 -8.06 -39.14
CA GLN A 68 -9.86 -8.64 -38.04
C GLN A 68 -9.34 -10.04 -37.68
N GLN A 69 -9.05 -10.87 -38.68
CA GLN A 69 -8.45 -12.20 -38.46
C GLN A 69 -7.12 -12.12 -37.70
N ILE A 70 -6.26 -11.16 -38.06
CA ILE A 70 -4.98 -10.94 -37.37
C ILE A 70 -5.21 -10.53 -35.91
N ILE A 71 -6.13 -9.60 -35.65
CA ILE A 71 -6.45 -9.12 -34.29
C ILE A 71 -7.01 -10.26 -33.44
N ASP A 72 -7.96 -11.02 -33.98
CA ASP A 72 -8.59 -12.15 -33.29
C ASP A 72 -7.57 -13.24 -32.97
N GLN A 73 -6.70 -13.60 -33.91
CA GLN A 73 -5.65 -14.58 -33.68
C GLN A 73 -4.61 -14.07 -32.66
N THR A 74 -4.24 -12.78 -32.74
CA THR A 74 -3.33 -12.14 -31.76
C THR A 74 -3.93 -12.16 -30.35
N MET A 75 -5.25 -11.94 -30.22
CA MET A 75 -5.95 -11.99 -28.93
C MET A 75 -6.02 -13.41 -28.36
N GLN A 76 -6.19 -14.42 -29.23
CA GLN A 76 -6.21 -15.82 -28.84
C GLN A 76 -4.84 -16.30 -28.37
N GLU A 77 -3.81 -16.05 -29.16
CA GLU A 77 -2.44 -16.52 -28.90
C GLU A 77 -1.71 -15.65 -27.87
N GLY A 78 -2.16 -14.42 -27.66
CA GLY A 78 -1.51 -13.43 -26.78
C GLY A 78 -0.33 -12.70 -27.42
N SER A 79 0.01 -13.06 -28.65
CA SER A 79 1.10 -12.51 -29.43
C SER A 79 0.76 -12.59 -30.92
N CYS A 80 1.32 -11.69 -31.72
CA CYS A 80 1.11 -11.71 -33.17
C CYS A 80 2.19 -12.52 -33.93
N GLN A 81 3.16 -13.10 -33.21
CA GLN A 81 4.34 -13.73 -33.83
C GLN A 81 3.99 -14.96 -34.68
N GLN A 82 2.96 -15.74 -34.32
CA GLN A 82 2.55 -16.95 -35.06
C GLN A 82 1.44 -16.68 -36.10
N VAL A 83 1.03 -15.41 -36.27
CA VAL A 83 0.00 -15.02 -37.23
C VAL A 83 0.59 -15.00 -38.65
N ALA A 84 0.23 -15.98 -39.46
CA ALA A 84 0.78 -16.15 -40.82
C ALA A 84 0.40 -14.99 -41.77
N ALA A 85 -0.80 -14.43 -41.60
CA ALA A 85 -1.31 -13.31 -42.41
C ALA A 85 -0.61 -11.97 -42.12
N LEU A 86 0.17 -11.88 -41.02
CA LEU A 86 0.87 -10.65 -40.65
C LEU A 86 2.16 -10.46 -41.49
N PRO A 87 2.36 -9.29 -42.11
CA PRO A 87 3.62 -8.95 -42.78
C PRO A 87 4.83 -9.02 -41.83
N GLU A 88 5.96 -9.53 -42.33
CA GLU A 88 7.17 -9.74 -41.52
C GLU A 88 7.70 -8.47 -40.86
N GLU A 89 7.64 -7.34 -41.56
CA GLU A 89 8.09 -6.05 -41.03
C GLU A 89 7.24 -5.59 -39.84
N LEU A 90 5.93 -5.83 -39.85
CA LEU A 90 5.07 -5.55 -38.71
C LEU A 90 5.33 -6.53 -37.57
N ARG A 91 5.53 -7.82 -37.88
CA ARG A 91 5.85 -8.85 -36.90
C ARG A 91 7.09 -8.50 -36.07
N LYS A 92 8.13 -7.96 -36.71
CA LYS A 92 9.38 -7.52 -36.03
C LYS A 92 9.19 -6.31 -35.12
N VAL A 93 8.25 -5.42 -35.45
CA VAL A 93 7.99 -4.19 -34.69
C VAL A 93 7.06 -4.45 -33.51
N PHE A 94 6.00 -5.21 -33.74
CA PHE A 94 4.92 -5.45 -32.77
C PHE A 94 5.20 -6.69 -31.91
N VAL A 95 6.27 -6.60 -31.13
CA VAL A 95 6.61 -7.59 -30.10
C VAL A 95 5.94 -7.23 -28.78
N VAL A 96 5.41 -8.24 -28.08
CA VAL A 96 4.89 -8.09 -26.72
C VAL A 96 5.91 -8.58 -25.70
N SER A 97 5.66 -8.31 -24.41
CA SER A 97 6.58 -8.73 -23.36
C SER A 97 6.85 -10.25 -23.34
N GLY A 98 5.91 -11.08 -23.77
CA GLY A 98 6.10 -12.53 -23.84
C GLY A 98 7.01 -12.98 -24.99
N ASP A 99 7.23 -12.14 -25.99
CA ASP A 99 8.09 -12.43 -27.14
C ASP A 99 9.57 -12.12 -26.85
N ILE A 100 9.83 -11.34 -25.81
CA ILE A 100 11.17 -10.83 -25.46
C ILE A 100 11.79 -11.76 -24.42
N SER A 101 13.02 -12.20 -24.66
CA SER A 101 13.73 -13.07 -23.73
C SER A 101 14.08 -12.36 -22.42
N ALA A 102 14.25 -13.13 -21.35
CA ALA A 102 14.70 -12.59 -20.06
C ALA A 102 16.05 -11.87 -20.17
N GLU A 103 16.97 -12.39 -21.00
CA GLU A 103 18.26 -11.74 -21.28
C GLU A 103 18.07 -10.37 -21.94
N GLU A 104 17.21 -10.26 -22.96
CA GLU A 104 16.94 -9.00 -23.65
C GLU A 104 16.30 -7.98 -22.70
N HIS A 105 15.37 -8.41 -21.85
CA HIS A 105 14.81 -7.55 -20.81
C HIS A 105 15.89 -7.00 -19.87
N VAL A 106 16.83 -7.84 -19.43
CA VAL A 106 17.94 -7.42 -18.54
C VAL A 106 18.89 -6.46 -19.26
N ARG A 107 19.21 -6.73 -20.53
CA ARG A 107 20.07 -5.85 -21.35
C ARG A 107 19.43 -4.48 -21.57
N MET A 108 18.12 -4.44 -21.83
CA MET A 108 17.37 -3.19 -21.95
C MET A 108 17.42 -2.38 -20.64
N GLN A 109 17.19 -3.05 -19.51
CA GLN A 109 17.31 -2.44 -18.20
C GLN A 109 18.71 -1.85 -17.97
N ALA A 110 19.77 -2.60 -18.27
CA ALA A 110 21.14 -2.14 -18.11
C ALA A 110 21.45 -0.91 -18.99
N ALA A 111 21.00 -0.92 -20.25
CA ALA A 111 21.19 0.18 -21.17
C ALA A 111 20.56 1.49 -20.66
N MET A 112 19.36 1.40 -20.06
CA MET A 112 18.71 2.56 -19.45
C MET A 112 19.40 2.98 -18.14
N GLN A 113 19.78 2.01 -17.30
CA GLN A 113 20.39 2.27 -16.00
C GLN A 113 21.68 3.11 -16.10
N ALA A 114 22.42 2.99 -17.20
CA ALA A 114 23.64 3.76 -17.47
C ALA A 114 23.43 5.29 -17.46
N PHE A 115 22.19 5.75 -17.69
CA PHE A 115 21.83 7.18 -17.74
C PHE A 115 20.85 7.59 -16.63
N VAL A 116 20.58 6.70 -15.68
CA VAL A 116 19.63 6.92 -14.57
C VAL A 116 20.38 6.95 -13.24
N ASP A 117 20.31 8.08 -12.52
CA ASP A 117 21.05 8.29 -11.27
C ASP A 117 20.38 7.62 -10.06
N ASN A 118 19.05 7.54 -10.03
CA ASN A 118 18.31 6.66 -9.12
C ASN A 118 18.20 5.24 -9.73
N SER A 119 17.15 4.50 -9.38
CA SER A 119 16.85 3.18 -9.94
C SER A 119 15.72 3.26 -10.96
N LEU A 120 15.38 2.13 -11.54
CA LEU A 120 14.30 1.97 -12.51
C LEU A 120 13.41 0.79 -12.12
N SER A 121 12.13 0.88 -12.47
CA SER A 121 11.16 -0.20 -12.33
C SER A 121 11.03 -0.93 -13.66
N LYS A 122 11.63 -2.13 -13.74
CA LYS A 122 11.54 -3.02 -14.89
C LYS A 122 11.29 -4.45 -14.43
N THR A 123 10.35 -5.12 -15.07
CA THR A 123 10.01 -6.53 -14.87
C THR A 123 10.72 -7.38 -15.92
N ILE A 124 11.43 -8.40 -15.48
CA ILE A 124 12.03 -9.42 -16.34
C ILE A 124 11.04 -10.56 -16.44
N ASN A 125 10.30 -10.62 -17.55
CA ASN A 125 9.30 -11.65 -17.77
C ASN A 125 9.96 -12.94 -18.26
N PHE A 126 9.52 -14.07 -17.71
CA PHE A 126 9.94 -15.40 -18.10
C PHE A 126 8.74 -16.20 -18.62
N PRO A 127 8.98 -17.12 -19.57
CA PRO A 127 7.95 -18.03 -20.05
C PRO A 127 7.50 -19.00 -18.95
N PRO A 128 6.34 -19.67 -19.12
CA PRO A 128 5.92 -20.74 -18.23
C PRO A 128 6.96 -21.85 -18.17
N GLY A 129 7.26 -22.35 -16.97
CA GLY A 129 8.21 -23.44 -16.75
C GLY A 129 9.68 -23.02 -16.70
N ALA A 130 9.99 -21.72 -16.65
CA ALA A 130 11.35 -21.25 -16.37
C ALA A 130 11.84 -21.78 -15.01
N THR A 131 13.11 -22.21 -14.97
CA THR A 131 13.72 -22.85 -13.81
C THR A 131 14.36 -21.83 -12.86
N GLU A 132 14.71 -22.27 -11.65
CA GLU A 132 15.46 -21.44 -10.70
C GLU A 132 16.84 -21.05 -11.27
N GLU A 133 17.48 -21.94 -12.05
CA GLU A 133 18.74 -21.69 -12.74
C GLU A 133 18.62 -20.60 -13.81
N ASP A 134 17.50 -20.54 -14.53
CA ASP A 134 17.23 -19.48 -15.53
C ASP A 134 17.13 -18.11 -14.83
N VAL A 135 16.41 -18.06 -13.71
CA VAL A 135 16.26 -16.85 -12.89
C VAL A 135 17.61 -16.43 -12.28
N ALA A 136 18.39 -17.38 -11.76
CA ALA A 136 19.73 -17.13 -11.23
C ALA A 136 20.66 -16.58 -12.32
N THR A 137 20.56 -17.08 -13.54
CA THR A 137 21.32 -16.57 -14.69
C THR A 137 20.99 -15.11 -14.99
N ALA A 138 19.71 -14.73 -14.96
CA ALA A 138 19.29 -13.34 -15.13
C ALA A 138 19.79 -12.42 -14.00
N TYR A 139 19.76 -12.89 -12.75
CA TYR A 139 20.36 -12.16 -11.62
C TYR A 139 21.85 -11.92 -11.82
N MET A 140 22.59 -12.96 -12.21
CA MET A 140 24.03 -12.85 -12.45
C MET A 140 24.35 -11.93 -13.64
N LEU A 141 23.52 -11.96 -14.70
CA LEU A 141 23.66 -11.05 -15.83
C LEU A 141 23.40 -9.60 -15.41
N ALA A 142 22.32 -9.33 -14.68
CA ALA A 142 21.98 -7.98 -14.21
C ALA A 142 23.09 -7.40 -13.31
N TRP A 143 23.66 -8.23 -12.43
CA TRP A 143 24.81 -7.84 -11.61
C TRP A 143 26.04 -7.50 -12.46
N LYS A 144 26.40 -8.37 -13.42
CA LYS A 144 27.54 -8.14 -14.34
C LYS A 144 27.39 -6.86 -15.16
N LEU A 145 26.15 -6.51 -15.53
CA LEU A 145 25.85 -5.32 -16.32
C LEU A 145 25.65 -4.03 -15.47
N GLY A 146 25.75 -4.13 -14.14
CA GLY A 146 25.66 -2.96 -13.26
C GLY A 146 24.23 -2.46 -12.98
N CYS A 147 23.22 -3.32 -13.13
CA CYS A 147 21.86 -2.98 -12.72
C CYS A 147 21.78 -2.78 -11.20
N LYS A 148 21.07 -1.74 -10.74
CA LYS A 148 20.93 -1.42 -9.30
C LYS A 148 19.93 -2.32 -8.56
N GLY A 149 19.10 -3.04 -9.30
CA GLY A 149 18.10 -3.98 -8.80
C GLY A 149 17.53 -4.81 -9.95
N ILE A 150 16.71 -5.81 -9.63
CA ILE A 150 16.06 -6.66 -10.63
C ILE A 150 14.75 -7.20 -10.05
N THR A 151 13.70 -7.24 -10.89
CA THR A 151 12.39 -7.81 -10.55
C THR A 151 12.07 -8.86 -11.60
N VAL A 152 11.71 -10.07 -11.19
CA VAL A 152 11.39 -11.17 -12.09
C VAL A 152 9.93 -11.56 -11.98
N TYR A 153 9.33 -11.97 -13.09
CA TYR A 153 8.00 -12.55 -13.12
C TYR A 153 8.00 -13.76 -14.05
N VAL A 154 7.70 -14.94 -13.51
CA VAL A 154 7.53 -16.16 -14.30
C VAL A 154 6.05 -16.30 -14.64
N THR A 155 5.73 -16.41 -15.92
CA THR A 155 4.35 -16.56 -16.38
C THR A 155 3.74 -17.82 -15.78
N GLY A 156 2.57 -17.68 -15.15
CA GLY A 156 1.90 -18.78 -14.46
C GLY A 156 2.39 -19.04 -13.03
N SER A 157 3.32 -18.24 -12.48
CA SER A 157 3.75 -18.34 -11.07
C SER A 157 2.70 -17.87 -10.06
N ARG A 158 1.61 -17.26 -10.51
CA ARG A 158 0.50 -16.78 -9.67
C ARG A 158 -0.82 -17.25 -10.26
N ASP A 159 -1.74 -17.69 -9.42
CA ASP A 159 -3.04 -18.24 -9.83
C ASP A 159 -3.97 -17.20 -10.49
N LYS A 160 -3.69 -15.90 -10.31
CA LYS A 160 -4.48 -14.79 -10.86
C LYS A 160 -3.58 -13.80 -11.60
N VAL A 161 -3.95 -13.47 -12.84
CA VAL A 161 -3.27 -12.49 -13.70
C VAL A 161 -4.27 -11.39 -14.07
N VAL A 162 -3.85 -10.13 -14.02
CA VAL A 162 -4.75 -8.95 -14.20
C VAL A 162 -5.16 -8.75 -15.66
N LEU A 163 -4.33 -9.21 -16.59
CA LEU A 163 -4.55 -9.17 -18.03
C LEU A 163 -4.50 -10.62 -18.53
N GLU A 164 -5.65 -11.17 -18.90
CA GLU A 164 -5.75 -12.54 -19.40
C GLU A 164 -5.96 -12.50 -20.92
N THR A 165 -5.17 -13.27 -21.65
CA THR A 165 -5.48 -13.62 -23.05
C THR A 165 -6.43 -14.82 -23.04
N LEU A 166 -7.17 -15.04 -24.12
CA LEU A 166 -8.16 -16.13 -24.19
C LEU A 166 -7.51 -17.50 -23.95
N ALA A 167 -6.26 -17.72 -24.41
CA ALA A 167 -5.52 -18.95 -24.13
C ALA A 167 -5.21 -19.18 -22.64
N THR A 168 -4.91 -18.12 -21.88
CA THR A 168 -4.75 -18.22 -20.40
C THR A 168 -6.07 -18.47 -19.69
N ALA A 169 -7.17 -17.86 -20.15
CA ALA A 169 -8.50 -18.05 -19.57
C ALA A 169 -9.02 -19.49 -19.81
N GLN A 170 -8.81 -20.05 -21.00
CA GLN A 170 -9.26 -21.40 -21.36
C GLN A 170 -8.47 -22.51 -20.66
N LYS A 171 -7.17 -22.33 -20.40
CA LYS A 171 -6.35 -23.32 -19.66
C LYS A 171 -6.78 -23.52 -18.20
N LYS A 172 -7.47 -22.55 -17.58
CA LYS A 172 -8.08 -22.71 -16.25
C LYS A 172 -9.34 -23.58 -16.26
N GLN A 173 -10.02 -23.72 -17.40
CA GLN A 173 -11.26 -24.49 -17.52
C GLN A 173 -11.06 -25.97 -17.84
N SER A 174 -9.84 -26.39 -18.25
CA SER A 174 -9.56 -27.76 -18.69
C SER A 174 -8.82 -28.64 -17.68
N SER A 175 -8.57 -28.16 -16.45
CA SER A 175 -8.01 -29.01 -15.38
C SER A 175 -9.13 -29.73 -14.63
N ASP A 176 -9.26 -31.04 -14.87
CA ASP A 176 -10.12 -31.98 -14.11
C ASP A 176 -9.78 -31.95 -12.61
N VAL A 177 -10.65 -31.35 -11.79
CA VAL A 177 -10.70 -31.53 -10.34
C VAL A 177 -12.13 -31.93 -9.94
N PRO A 178 -12.34 -32.94 -9.07
CA PRO A 178 -13.66 -33.48 -8.77
C PRO A 178 -14.66 -32.46 -8.20
N ALA A 179 -15.91 -32.60 -8.61
CA ALA A 179 -17.00 -31.64 -8.47
C ALA A 179 -17.55 -31.39 -7.04
N GLU A 180 -16.90 -31.90 -5.98
CA GLU A 180 -17.31 -31.66 -4.58
C GLU A 180 -16.54 -30.49 -3.92
N VAL A 181 -15.43 -30.04 -4.52
CA VAL A 181 -14.70 -28.83 -4.06
C VAL A 181 -15.27 -27.55 -4.70
N ALA A 182 -16.16 -27.68 -5.69
CA ALA A 182 -16.73 -26.58 -6.47
C ALA A 182 -17.73 -25.71 -5.70
N MET A 183 -18.33 -26.20 -4.60
CA MET A 183 -19.29 -25.43 -3.80
C MET A 183 -18.65 -24.60 -2.67
N GLU A 184 -17.46 -24.96 -2.18
CA GLU A 184 -16.71 -24.12 -1.22
C GLU A 184 -15.74 -23.15 -1.92
N ALA A 185 -15.34 -23.44 -3.17
CA ALA A 185 -14.55 -22.52 -4.00
C ALA A 185 -15.35 -21.32 -4.53
N ALA A 186 -16.68 -21.41 -4.60
CA ALA A 186 -17.56 -20.30 -5.02
C ALA A 186 -17.70 -19.18 -3.98
N ALA A 187 -17.20 -19.36 -2.75
CA ALA A 187 -17.21 -18.36 -1.68
C ALA A 187 -15.88 -17.59 -1.53
N LEU A 188 -14.89 -17.87 -2.38
CA LEU A 188 -13.56 -17.25 -2.37
C LEU A 188 -13.29 -16.40 -3.63
N ASP A 189 -14.36 -16.05 -4.34
CA ASP A 189 -14.35 -15.26 -5.58
C ASP A 189 -14.14 -13.74 -5.35
N ASP A 190 -13.96 -13.32 -4.09
CA ASP A 190 -14.06 -11.91 -3.70
C ASP A 190 -12.74 -11.12 -3.66
N GLN A 191 -11.77 -11.45 -4.52
CA GLN A 191 -10.57 -10.61 -4.67
C GLN A 191 -10.09 -10.55 -6.12
N MET A 192 -10.74 -9.69 -6.90
CA MET A 192 -10.12 -8.54 -7.56
C MET A 192 -11.20 -7.51 -7.96
N ALA A 193 -11.98 -7.06 -6.98
CA ALA A 193 -12.76 -5.83 -7.07
C ALA A 193 -11.81 -4.62 -7.15
N ILE A 194 -11.23 -4.40 -8.32
CA ILE A 194 -10.53 -3.17 -8.67
C ILE A 194 -11.63 -2.10 -8.83
N TRP A 195 -11.93 -1.45 -7.71
CA TRP A 195 -12.64 -0.15 -7.56
C TRP A 195 -14.15 -0.08 -7.77
N HIS A 196 -14.96 -0.88 -7.07
CA HIS A 196 -16.40 -0.59 -6.99
C HIS A 196 -17.00 -0.34 -5.61
N GLU A 197 -16.20 -0.38 -4.54
CA GLU A 197 -16.57 0.32 -3.31
C GLU A 197 -15.40 1.17 -2.83
N THR A 198 -15.44 2.46 -3.15
CA THR A 198 -14.48 3.50 -2.72
C THR A 198 -14.33 3.55 -1.18
N LYS A 199 -15.21 2.88 -0.44
CA LYS A 199 -15.26 2.82 1.01
C LYS A 199 -15.89 1.49 1.44
N LYS A 200 -15.19 0.72 2.28
CA LYS A 200 -15.72 -0.52 2.87
C LYS A 200 -17.12 -0.29 3.46
N PRO A 201 -18.11 -1.14 3.17
CA PRO A 201 -19.47 -0.96 3.63
C PRO A 201 -19.47 -1.16 5.15
N ARG A 202 -20.29 -0.37 5.85
CA ARG A 202 -20.31 -0.41 7.32
C ARG A 202 -21.26 -1.53 7.76
N PRO A 203 -20.79 -2.54 8.53
CA PRO A 203 -21.66 -3.56 9.11
C PRO A 203 -22.72 -2.95 10.03
N ARG A 204 -23.83 -3.68 10.24
CA ARG A 204 -24.94 -3.21 11.11
C ARG A 204 -24.50 -2.99 12.56
N TYR A 205 -23.54 -3.76 13.05
CA TYR A 205 -22.94 -3.60 14.36
C TYR A 205 -21.43 -3.90 14.29
N LEU A 206 -20.66 -3.31 15.19
CA LEU A 206 -19.20 -3.48 15.30
C LEU A 206 -18.83 -3.62 16.78
N ASN A 207 -17.81 -4.42 17.05
CA ASN A 207 -17.18 -4.48 18.37
C ASN A 207 -16.09 -3.40 18.45
N GLY A 208 -15.89 -2.81 19.62
CA GLY A 208 -14.90 -1.75 19.77
C GLY A 208 -14.56 -1.46 21.23
N PHE A 209 -13.54 -0.64 21.41
CA PHE A 209 -13.01 -0.25 22.72
C PHE A 209 -13.12 1.27 22.85
N THR A 210 -13.59 1.73 24.00
CA THR A 210 -13.65 3.17 24.30
C THR A 210 -12.70 3.49 25.43
N TYR A 211 -11.77 4.40 25.15
CA TYR A 211 -10.78 4.89 26.09
C TYR A 211 -11.14 6.31 26.50
N SER A 212 -10.71 6.72 27.69
CA SER A 212 -10.88 8.09 28.16
C SER A 212 -9.52 8.71 28.47
N ILE A 213 -9.31 9.95 28.03
CA ILE A 213 -8.09 10.70 28.31
C ILE A 213 -8.43 12.15 28.68
N GLU A 214 -7.69 12.71 29.64
CA GLU A 214 -7.74 14.13 29.95
C GLU A 214 -6.86 14.88 28.96
N THR A 215 -7.42 15.90 28.30
CA THR A 215 -6.68 16.76 27.38
C THR A 215 -6.72 18.21 27.85
N PRO A 216 -5.84 19.08 27.33
CA PRO A 216 -5.94 20.53 27.55
C PRO A 216 -7.32 21.15 27.28
N LEU A 217 -8.13 20.52 26.43
CA LEU A 217 -9.45 21.04 26.04
C LEU A 217 -10.60 20.38 26.83
N GLY A 218 -10.26 19.55 27.83
CA GLY A 218 -11.16 18.75 28.65
C GLY A 218 -11.07 17.27 28.34
N LYS A 219 -11.91 16.49 29.03
CA LYS A 219 -11.97 15.04 28.87
C LYS A 219 -12.43 14.65 27.46
N ALA A 220 -11.72 13.70 26.86
CA ALA A 220 -12.04 13.11 25.57
C ALA A 220 -12.27 11.61 25.70
N PHE A 221 -13.22 11.09 24.94
CA PHE A 221 -13.48 9.66 24.78
C PHE A 221 -13.16 9.28 23.35
N ILE A 222 -12.28 8.30 23.19
CA ILE A 222 -11.85 7.80 21.87
C ILE A 222 -12.32 6.36 21.74
N THR A 223 -13.18 6.11 20.76
CA THR A 223 -13.70 4.78 20.47
C THR A 223 -13.06 4.24 19.21
N VAL A 224 -12.39 3.09 19.31
CA VAL A 224 -11.84 2.36 18.16
C VAL A 224 -12.67 1.10 17.92
N ASN A 225 -13.35 1.05 16.78
CA ASN A 225 -14.13 -0.11 16.37
C ASN A 225 -13.31 -1.01 15.45
N GLU A 226 -13.50 -2.32 15.58
CA GLU A 226 -12.81 -3.35 14.82
C GLU A 226 -13.75 -4.05 13.82
N ASN A 227 -13.20 -4.48 12.69
CA ASN A 227 -13.94 -5.25 11.68
C ASN A 227 -13.02 -6.29 11.03
N GLY A 228 -13.31 -7.59 11.23
CA GLY A 228 -12.57 -8.72 10.68
C GLY A 228 -11.12 -8.84 11.20
N GLY A 229 -10.73 -9.98 11.77
CA GLY A 229 -9.35 -10.22 12.21
C GLY A 229 -8.79 -9.18 13.20
N ALA A 230 -9.65 -8.64 14.07
CA ALA A 230 -9.36 -7.54 15.00
C ALA A 230 -8.74 -6.29 14.33
N GLN A 231 -8.99 -6.05 13.04
CA GLN A 231 -8.45 -4.88 12.34
C GLN A 231 -9.22 -3.61 12.70
N PRO A 232 -8.55 -2.47 12.94
CA PRO A 232 -9.23 -1.20 13.20
C PRO A 232 -10.02 -0.75 11.96
N PHE A 233 -11.24 -0.24 12.19
CA PHE A 233 -12.19 0.07 11.14
C PHE A 233 -12.71 1.51 11.21
N GLU A 234 -13.09 2.00 12.40
CA GLU A 234 -13.56 3.37 12.61
C GLU A 234 -13.02 3.90 13.94
N VAL A 235 -12.74 5.21 13.99
CA VAL A 235 -12.32 5.94 15.19
C VAL A 235 -13.27 7.10 15.42
N PHE A 236 -13.88 7.16 16.60
CA PHE A 236 -14.72 8.26 17.04
C PHE A 236 -14.06 9.01 18.18
N ILE A 237 -14.17 10.33 18.18
CA ILE A 237 -13.58 11.20 19.20
C ILE A 237 -14.70 12.09 19.73
N ASN A 238 -15.05 11.91 21.01
CA ASN A 238 -16.05 12.70 21.71
C ASN A 238 -15.39 13.51 22.82
N THR A 239 -15.33 14.82 22.65
CA THR A 239 -14.87 15.75 23.70
C THR A 239 -16.03 16.24 24.55
N ALA A 240 -15.82 16.39 25.86
CA ALA A 240 -16.87 16.69 26.84
C ALA A 240 -17.65 18.00 26.59
N LYS A 241 -17.13 18.94 25.80
CA LYS A 241 -17.82 20.20 25.43
C LYS A 241 -18.51 20.08 24.07
N ALA A 242 -19.62 19.33 24.02
CA ALA A 242 -20.44 19.19 22.81
C ALA A 242 -20.86 20.57 22.27
N GLY A 243 -20.80 20.76 20.95
CA GLY A 243 -21.20 22.02 20.28
C GLY A 243 -20.16 23.15 20.30
N SER A 244 -18.93 22.89 20.75
CA SER A 244 -17.81 23.84 20.65
C SER A 244 -16.99 23.64 19.37
N ASP A 245 -16.19 24.64 18.97
CA ASP A 245 -15.22 24.50 17.87
C ASP A 245 -14.26 23.32 18.08
N THR A 246 -13.93 23.03 19.34
CA THR A 246 -13.15 21.85 19.71
C THR A 246 -13.86 20.55 19.36
N ALA A 247 -15.17 20.46 19.61
CA ALA A 247 -15.95 19.29 19.24
C ALA A 247 -16.01 19.12 17.71
N ALA A 248 -16.15 20.21 16.96
CA ALA A 248 -16.12 20.18 15.50
C ALA A 248 -14.77 19.68 14.94
N VAL A 249 -13.65 20.16 15.48
CA VAL A 249 -12.31 19.70 15.11
C VAL A 249 -12.10 18.23 15.49
N SER A 250 -12.55 17.82 16.68
CA SER A 250 -12.48 16.42 17.14
C SER A 250 -13.25 15.48 16.22
N GLU A 251 -14.46 15.89 15.83
CA GLU A 251 -15.30 15.14 14.89
C GLU A 251 -14.63 15.06 13.50
N ALA A 252 -14.04 16.15 13.03
CA ALA A 252 -13.32 16.16 11.76
C ALA A 252 -12.15 15.17 11.77
N ILE A 253 -11.34 15.14 12.84
CA ILE A 253 -10.23 14.18 13.00
C ILE A 253 -10.76 12.75 13.01
N GLY A 254 -11.78 12.44 13.81
CA GLY A 254 -12.37 11.09 13.86
C GLY A 254 -12.94 10.63 12.52
N ARG A 255 -13.61 11.53 11.79
CA ARG A 255 -14.12 11.26 10.43
C ARG A 255 -12.99 10.97 9.45
N LEU A 256 -11.90 11.74 9.49
CA LEU A 256 -10.74 11.55 8.62
C LEU A 256 -10.03 10.23 8.93
N LEU A 257 -9.76 9.92 10.19
CA LEU A 257 -9.18 8.64 10.62
C LEU A 257 -10.05 7.47 10.14
N SER A 258 -11.36 7.54 10.39
CA SER A 258 -12.33 6.53 9.95
C SER A 258 -12.38 6.39 8.43
N TYR A 259 -12.29 7.50 7.69
CA TYR A 259 -12.26 7.48 6.24
C TYR A 259 -11.00 6.78 5.70
N VAL A 260 -9.83 7.12 6.25
CA VAL A 260 -8.55 6.50 5.87
C VAL A 260 -8.52 5.01 6.20
N LEU A 261 -9.19 4.56 7.27
CA LEU A 261 -9.29 3.12 7.57
C LEU A 261 -10.23 2.38 6.61
N ARG A 262 -11.31 3.04 6.18
CA ARG A 262 -12.37 2.45 5.35
C ARG A 262 -12.10 2.51 3.85
N ILE A 263 -11.25 3.41 3.36
CA ILE A 263 -10.89 3.42 1.94
C ILE A 263 -10.16 2.13 1.56
N ALA A 264 -10.40 1.66 0.33
CA ALA A 264 -9.65 0.56 -0.25
C ALA A 264 -8.17 0.93 -0.33
N SER A 265 -7.30 0.09 0.23
CA SER A 265 -5.86 0.34 0.28
C SER A 265 -5.10 -0.99 0.30
N PRO A 266 -3.94 -1.08 -0.38
CA PRO A 266 -3.05 -2.24 -0.25
C PRO A 266 -2.35 -2.29 1.13
N ILE A 267 -2.44 -1.23 1.92
CA ILE A 267 -1.87 -1.16 3.27
C ILE A 267 -2.94 -1.58 4.28
N GLU A 268 -2.59 -2.55 5.13
CA GLU A 268 -3.50 -3.03 6.18
C GLU A 268 -3.99 -1.90 7.10
N PRO A 269 -5.26 -1.92 7.55
CA PRO A 269 -5.80 -0.89 8.44
C PRO A 269 -4.94 -0.65 9.69
N TYR A 270 -4.42 -1.70 10.32
CA TYR A 270 -3.47 -1.59 11.44
C TYR A 270 -2.25 -0.73 11.11
N LYS A 271 -1.58 -0.98 9.97
CA LYS A 271 -0.39 -0.24 9.55
C LYS A 271 -0.73 1.21 9.22
N ARG A 272 -1.89 1.45 8.59
CA ARG A 272 -2.40 2.81 8.34
C ARG A 272 -2.66 3.56 9.64
N LEU A 273 -3.31 2.92 10.62
CA LEU A 273 -3.57 3.53 11.92
C LEU A 273 -2.27 3.86 12.65
N ARG A 274 -1.27 2.98 12.60
CA ARG A 274 0.05 3.21 13.18
C ARG A 274 0.73 4.43 12.57
N GLU A 275 0.70 4.58 11.25
CA GLU A 275 1.28 5.75 10.60
C GLU A 275 0.56 7.04 11.01
N MET A 276 -0.78 7.05 11.00
CA MET A 276 -1.56 8.19 11.48
C MET A 276 -1.25 8.54 12.94
N THR A 277 -1.05 7.52 13.79
CA THR A 277 -0.69 7.68 15.20
C THR A 277 0.67 8.36 15.35
N ASN A 278 1.68 7.91 14.61
CA ASN A 278 3.02 8.51 14.61
C ASN A 278 3.00 10.00 14.22
N GLN A 279 2.13 10.39 13.28
CA GLN A 279 1.98 11.78 12.87
C GLN A 279 1.27 12.65 13.92
N MET A 280 0.47 12.06 14.81
CA MET A 280 -0.27 12.76 15.86
C MET A 280 0.53 12.91 17.16
N LEU A 281 1.37 11.93 17.47
CA LEU A 281 2.21 11.93 18.67
C LEU A 281 3.17 13.13 18.68
N GLY A 282 3.19 13.82 19.82
CA GLY A 282 4.08 14.95 20.05
C GLY A 282 3.57 16.30 19.53
N ILE A 283 2.43 16.36 18.82
CA ILE A 283 1.82 17.62 18.37
C ILE A 283 1.55 18.52 19.58
N GLY A 284 2.23 19.67 19.61
CA GLY A 284 2.15 20.65 20.69
C GLY A 284 0.89 21.51 20.63
N GLY A 285 0.42 21.93 21.79
CA GLY A 285 -0.62 22.96 21.95
C GLY A 285 -0.18 24.05 22.91
N GLY A 286 -0.93 25.15 22.94
CA GLY A 286 -0.58 26.32 23.76
C GLY A 286 -0.59 26.05 25.26
N ARG A 287 -1.30 25.03 25.75
CA ARG A 287 -1.43 24.68 27.17
C ARG A 287 -1.39 23.15 27.38
N PRO A 288 -0.21 22.52 27.48
CA PRO A 288 -0.10 21.08 27.71
C PRO A 288 -0.58 20.67 29.11
N LEU A 289 -1.12 19.45 29.25
CA LEU A 289 -1.66 18.89 30.49
C LEU A 289 -0.74 17.77 31.03
N GLY A 290 -0.51 17.74 32.35
CA GLY A 290 0.29 16.70 33.01
C GLY A 290 1.81 16.89 32.90
N PHE A 291 2.56 15.90 33.40
CA PHE A 291 4.02 15.94 33.49
C PHE A 291 4.65 14.59 33.11
N GLY A 292 5.91 14.61 32.70
CA GLY A 292 6.68 13.39 32.40
C GLY A 292 6.25 12.70 31.09
N PRO A 293 6.45 11.38 30.97
CA PRO A 293 6.18 10.63 29.73
C PRO A 293 4.69 10.56 29.36
N ASN A 294 3.78 10.71 30.33
CA ASN A 294 2.32 10.68 30.12
C ASN A 294 1.73 12.09 29.94
N ARG A 295 2.56 13.08 29.60
CA ARG A 295 2.11 14.46 29.35
C ARG A 295 1.32 14.53 28.05
N VAL A 296 0.15 15.13 28.08
CA VAL A 296 -0.71 15.34 26.90
C VAL A 296 -0.54 16.77 26.40
N ARG A 297 0.12 16.94 25.26
CA ARG A 297 0.52 18.25 24.74
C ARG A 297 -0.61 19.01 24.06
N SER A 298 -1.53 18.28 23.45
CA SER A 298 -2.69 18.80 22.73
C SER A 298 -3.76 17.71 22.59
N LEU A 299 -4.92 18.05 22.03
CA LEU A 299 -5.94 17.06 21.70
C LEU A 299 -5.43 16.00 20.69
N PRO A 300 -4.80 16.37 19.54
CA PRO A 300 -4.19 15.38 18.64
C PRO A 300 -3.17 14.47 19.33
N ASP A 301 -2.30 15.02 20.16
CA ASP A 301 -1.31 14.22 20.91
C ASP A 301 -2.00 13.22 21.85
N GLY A 302 -3.03 13.65 22.58
CA GLY A 302 -3.81 12.75 23.44
C GLY A 302 -4.53 11.64 22.67
N VAL A 303 -5.07 11.95 21.49
CA VAL A 303 -5.64 10.93 20.59
C VAL A 303 -4.55 9.97 20.12
N GLY A 304 -3.38 10.48 19.74
CA GLY A 304 -2.22 9.66 19.36
C GLY A 304 -1.79 8.69 20.47
N GLN A 305 -1.70 9.16 21.72
CA GLN A 305 -1.35 8.30 22.87
C GLN A 305 -2.35 7.15 23.05
N ILE A 306 -3.65 7.44 22.94
CA ILE A 306 -4.69 6.40 23.03
C ILE A 306 -4.65 5.42 21.85
N LEU A 307 -4.43 5.91 20.63
CA LEU A 307 -4.30 5.03 19.46
C LEU A 307 -3.08 4.12 19.59
N ASP A 308 -1.96 4.62 20.12
CA ASP A 308 -0.78 3.82 20.39
C ASP A 308 -1.05 2.75 21.46
N GLU A 309 -1.69 3.13 22.57
CA GLU A 309 -2.14 2.20 23.61
C GLU A 309 -3.06 1.10 23.04
N TYR A 310 -4.01 1.47 22.18
CA TYR A 310 -4.88 0.50 21.49
C TYR A 310 -4.06 -0.47 20.61
N LEU A 311 -3.09 0.02 19.85
CA LEU A 311 -2.25 -0.79 18.97
C LEU A 311 -1.36 -1.77 19.76
N GLN A 312 -0.84 -1.36 20.91
CA GLN A 312 -0.06 -2.21 21.82
C GLN A 312 -0.94 -3.31 22.43
N ASN A 313 -2.08 -2.94 23.03
CA ASN A 313 -3.05 -3.88 23.61
C ASN A 313 -3.57 -4.89 22.57
N ARG A 314 -3.75 -4.46 21.32
CA ARG A 314 -4.12 -5.35 20.21
C ARG A 314 -3.03 -6.39 19.94
N ALA A 315 -1.76 -6.00 19.93
CA ALA A 315 -0.66 -6.93 19.69
C ALA A 315 -0.63 -8.03 20.77
N GLU A 316 -0.81 -7.67 22.03
CA GLU A 316 -0.90 -8.61 23.15
C GLU A 316 -2.10 -9.57 23.03
N ARG A 317 -3.27 -9.06 22.63
CA ARG A 317 -4.46 -9.89 22.36
C ARG A 317 -4.25 -10.89 21.23
N MET A 318 -3.48 -10.53 20.20
CA MET A 318 -3.18 -11.45 19.10
C MET A 318 -2.19 -12.55 19.49
N VAL A 319 -1.20 -12.24 20.32
CA VAL A 319 -0.22 -13.23 20.82
C VAL A 319 -0.89 -14.23 21.75
N SER A 320 -1.72 -13.76 22.68
CA SER A 320 -2.45 -14.60 23.63
C SER A 320 -3.52 -15.53 23.00
N HIS A 321 -4.00 -15.24 21.79
CA HIS A 321 -4.89 -16.15 21.03
C HIS A 321 -4.15 -17.22 20.22
N SER A 322 -2.82 -17.14 20.08
CA SER A 322 -2.01 -18.13 19.36
C SER A 322 -1.48 -19.27 20.25
N GLU A 323 -1.64 -19.17 21.58
CA GLU A 323 -1.28 -20.21 22.54
C GLU A 323 -2.53 -20.91 23.09
N GLN A 324 -3.07 -21.87 22.35
CA GLN A 324 -3.78 -23.01 22.94
C GLN A 324 -3.29 -24.31 22.32
N PRO A 325 -2.84 -25.27 23.16
CA PRO A 325 -3.46 -26.59 23.09
C PRO A 325 -3.83 -27.16 24.48
N ASP A 326 -4.78 -28.09 24.45
CA ASP A 326 -5.37 -28.86 25.55
C ASP A 326 -4.41 -29.42 26.62
N ALA A 327 -4.70 -29.20 27.92
CA ALA A 327 -4.56 -30.13 29.06
C ALA A 327 -4.81 -29.42 30.42
N PRO A 328 -5.24 -30.14 31.49
CA PRO A 328 -5.99 -29.54 32.60
C PRO A 328 -5.13 -28.88 33.68
N ALA A 329 -5.78 -27.93 34.37
CA ALA A 329 -5.23 -27.07 35.41
C ALA A 329 -4.49 -27.81 36.55
N LYS A 330 -3.36 -27.23 36.97
CA LYS A 330 -2.83 -27.35 38.34
C LYS A 330 -2.48 -25.96 38.90
N PRO A 331 -2.71 -25.69 40.20
CA PRO A 331 -2.51 -24.37 40.79
C PRO A 331 -1.06 -24.18 41.24
N GLY A 332 -0.51 -22.97 41.08
CA GLY A 332 0.85 -22.70 41.57
C GLY A 332 1.34 -21.27 41.37
N ASN A 333 1.08 -20.44 42.40
CA ASN A 333 1.83 -19.28 42.92
C ASN A 333 2.49 -18.27 41.96
N GLY A 334 2.02 -17.03 42.10
CA GLY A 334 2.62 -15.83 41.51
C GLY A 334 4.07 -15.59 41.94
N ARG A 335 4.90 -15.29 40.94
CA ARG A 335 6.16 -14.55 41.05
C ARG A 335 6.40 -13.84 39.72
N SER A 336 6.22 -12.53 39.73
CA SER A 336 6.68 -11.63 38.67
C SER A 336 8.21 -11.62 38.68
N TYR A 337 8.82 -12.00 37.55
CA TYR A 337 10.25 -11.82 37.33
C TYR A 337 10.50 -10.42 36.76
N HIS A 338 11.13 -9.57 37.56
CA HIS A 338 11.87 -8.42 37.08
C HIS A 338 13.13 -8.91 36.37
N VAL A 339 13.37 -8.43 35.14
CA VAL A 339 14.66 -8.56 34.46
C VAL A 339 15.29 -7.17 34.43
N GLU A 340 16.31 -6.96 35.26
CA GLU A 340 17.25 -5.85 35.17
C GLU A 340 18.55 -6.32 34.50
N GLY A 341 19.17 -5.42 33.73
CA GLY A 341 20.52 -5.50 33.16
C GLY A 341 20.50 -5.67 31.64
N GLY A 342 21.14 -4.87 30.80
CA GLY A 342 22.14 -3.83 31.01
C GLY A 342 23.04 -3.80 29.77
N LEU A 343 22.94 -2.74 28.95
CA LEU A 343 23.86 -2.36 27.87
C LEU A 343 23.82 -0.82 27.90
N GLY A 344 24.85 -0.10 28.35
CA GLY A 344 26.19 -0.10 27.80
C GLY A 344 26.42 1.29 27.24
N ALA A 345 27.00 2.17 28.06
CA ALA A 345 27.23 3.58 27.76
C ALA A 345 28.25 3.76 26.63
N VAL A 346 27.86 4.46 25.57
CA VAL A 346 28.73 5.35 24.80
C VAL A 346 27.85 6.48 24.24
N MET A 347 28.09 7.73 24.65
CA MET A 347 28.09 8.93 23.79
C MET A 347 28.23 10.18 24.66
N ALA A 348 29.42 10.75 24.53
CA ALA A 348 29.87 12.12 24.74
C ALA A 348 28.92 13.15 25.39
N SER A 349 29.50 13.85 26.37
CA SER A 349 29.12 15.17 26.86
C SER A 349 28.66 16.11 25.72
N GLN A 350 27.35 16.26 25.58
CA GLN A 350 26.75 17.46 25.01
C GLN A 350 25.92 18.09 26.12
N ARG A 351 26.19 19.36 26.41
CA ARG A 351 25.32 20.19 27.26
C ARG A 351 23.91 20.11 26.66
N LEU A 352 22.98 19.47 27.37
CA LEU A 352 21.55 19.60 27.11
C LEU A 352 21.21 21.09 27.16
N LEU A 353 21.07 21.70 25.97
CA LEU A 353 20.38 22.98 25.84
C LEU A 353 18.96 22.74 26.35
N ARG A 354 18.55 23.45 27.41
CA ARG A 354 17.18 23.42 27.91
C ARG A 354 16.28 24.08 26.85
N PHE A 355 15.71 23.29 25.94
CA PHE A 355 14.68 23.77 25.03
C PHE A 355 13.43 24.10 25.86
N GLY A 356 12.92 25.33 25.76
CA GLY A 356 11.64 25.73 26.35
C GLY A 356 10.46 25.28 25.48
N ASP A 357 9.25 25.21 26.06
CA ASP A 357 8.01 25.01 25.30
C ASP A 357 7.76 26.21 24.35
N LEU A 358 6.95 25.99 23.32
CA LEU A 358 6.53 27.06 22.39
C LEU A 358 5.68 28.12 23.12
N CYS A 359 6.06 29.38 22.92
CA CYS A 359 5.32 30.51 23.43
C CYS A 359 3.99 30.70 22.70
N PRO A 360 2.86 30.78 23.40
CA PRO A 360 1.57 31.03 22.75
C PRO A 360 1.46 32.45 22.16
N GLU A 361 2.28 33.40 22.62
CA GLU A 361 2.33 34.76 22.04
C GLU A 361 3.31 34.89 20.88
N CYS A 362 4.57 34.47 21.06
CA CYS A 362 5.62 34.72 20.06
C CYS A 362 6.04 33.48 19.25
N GLY A 363 5.54 32.29 19.59
CA GLY A 363 5.88 31.06 18.87
C GLY A 363 7.30 30.53 19.13
N GLU A 364 8.13 31.21 19.92
CA GLU A 364 9.49 30.75 20.23
C GLU A 364 9.52 29.66 21.30
N ALA A 365 10.43 28.70 21.16
CA ALA A 365 10.64 27.58 22.09
C ALA A 365 11.37 28.03 23.38
N ALA A 366 10.81 29.02 24.06
CA ALA A 366 11.42 29.74 25.19
C ALA A 366 10.53 29.81 26.44
N VAL A 367 9.43 29.05 26.49
CA VAL A 367 8.57 28.96 27.68
C VAL A 367 9.09 27.94 28.66
N ILE A 368 9.27 28.35 29.91
CA ILE A 368 9.76 27.51 31.00
C ILE A 368 8.79 27.66 32.18
N ASN A 369 8.51 26.54 32.86
CA ASN A 369 7.76 26.55 34.11
C ASN A 369 8.71 26.86 35.27
N GLU A 370 8.45 27.97 35.96
CA GLU A 370 9.21 28.39 37.13
C GLU A 370 8.26 29.06 38.13
N GLU A 371 8.41 28.73 39.43
CA GLU A 371 7.61 29.32 40.52
C GLU A 371 6.08 29.16 40.38
N GLY A 372 5.62 28.10 39.71
CA GLY A 372 4.19 27.86 39.49
C GLY A 372 3.59 28.65 38.32
N CYS A 373 4.41 29.37 37.56
CA CYS A 373 4.01 30.12 36.38
C CYS A 373 4.77 29.63 35.14
N ARG A 374 4.13 29.71 33.98
CA ARG A 374 4.76 29.55 32.66
C ARG A 374 5.33 30.90 32.24
N LYS A 375 6.66 31.03 32.12
CA LYS A 375 7.33 32.28 31.71
C LYS A 375 8.06 32.07 30.39
N CYS A 376 7.85 32.95 29.41
CA CYS A 376 8.60 32.99 28.16
C CYS A 376 9.78 33.95 28.27
N TYR A 377 11.01 33.45 28.13
CA TYR A 377 12.20 34.29 28.16
C TYR A 377 12.45 35.05 26.84
N ALA A 378 11.71 34.75 25.78
CA ALA A 378 11.83 35.45 24.49
C ALA A 378 10.98 36.72 24.42
N CYS A 379 9.72 36.68 24.87
CA CYS A 379 8.79 37.82 24.77
C CYS A 379 8.25 38.33 26.10
N GLY A 380 8.57 37.69 27.23
CA GLY A 380 8.07 38.08 28.55
C GLY A 380 6.66 37.60 28.88
N TYR A 381 6.03 36.80 28.02
CA TYR A 381 4.73 36.14 28.31
C TYR A 381 4.79 35.40 29.65
N SER A 382 3.82 35.63 30.54
CA SER A 382 3.71 34.91 31.81
C SER A 382 2.28 34.48 32.09
N GLU A 383 2.09 33.21 32.47
CA GLU A 383 0.79 32.65 32.83
C GLU A 383 0.91 31.80 34.10
N CYS A 384 0.25 32.24 35.17
CA CYS A 384 0.02 31.50 36.41
C CYS A 384 -1.51 31.30 36.50
#